data_AF-A0A1Y5MHX7-F1
#
_entry.id   AF-A0A1Y5MHX7-F1
#
_cell.length_a   1.000
_cell.length_b   1.000
_cell.length_c   1.000
_cell.angle_alpha   90.00
_cell.angle_beta   90.00
_cell.angle_gamma   90.00
#
_symmetry.space_group_name_H-M   'P 1'
#
loop_
_entity.id
_entity.type
_entity.pdbx_description
1 polymer ?
#
loop_
_entity_poly.entity_id
_entity_poly.type
_entity_poly.pdbx_seq_one_letter_code
_entity_poly.pdbx_strand_id
1 'polypeptide(L)'
;MFYKFCYVFIGFGFLFISIRIFANKKFERFAIEHDFSSLGDTYVIPAIISLAASFAFFYLALRSTKNIKKYPEYLVCLKCKTTWWFGHLRDKSKCNFCGGEVMDASKYGDYIRKIEFLEKRKKGPKRRSVRNKRKKDKGSVDENK
;
A
#
# COMPACT_ATOMS: atom_id res chain seq x y z
N MET A 1 -11.33 0.76 3.02
CA MET A 1 -12.08 0.47 1.79
C MET A 1 -13.46 1.12 1.80
N PHE A 2 -14.20 1.10 2.91
CA PHE A 2 -15.52 1.76 3.05
C PHE A 2 -15.57 3.21 2.58
N TYR A 3 -14.60 4.06 2.95
CA TYR A 3 -14.59 5.48 2.56
C TYR A 3 -14.56 5.71 1.04
N LYS A 4 -13.91 4.83 0.26
CA LYS A 4 -13.87 4.91 -1.20
C LYS A 4 -15.23 4.62 -1.83
N PHE A 5 -15.94 3.63 -1.27
CA PHE A 5 -17.29 3.30 -1.69
C PHE A 5 -18.23 4.48 -1.41
N CYS A 6 -18.12 5.11 -0.24
CA CYS A 6 -18.89 6.32 0.09
C CYS A 6 -18.66 7.46 -0.92
N TYR A 7 -17.42 7.73 -1.33
CA TYR A 7 -17.14 8.78 -2.31
C TYR A 7 -17.74 8.50 -3.70
N VAL A 8 -17.81 7.24 -4.12
CA VAL A 8 -18.47 6.84 -5.38
C VAL A 8 -19.98 7.10 -5.29
N PHE A 9 -20.63 6.69 -4.20
CA PHE A 9 -22.07 6.93 -4.01
C PHE A 9 -22.41 8.42 -3.94
N ILE A 10 -21.58 9.21 -3.25
CA ILE A 10 -21.72 10.68 -3.19
C ILE A 10 -21.57 11.27 -4.60
N GLY A 11 -20.56 10.84 -5.37
CA GLY A 11 -20.35 11.27 -6.75
C GLY A 11 -21.55 10.97 -7.67
N PHE A 12 -22.10 9.75 -7.62
CA PHE A 12 -23.32 9.38 -8.34
C PHE A 12 -24.53 10.23 -7.95
N GLY A 13 -24.66 10.55 -6.66
CA GLY A 13 -25.69 11.45 -6.16
C GLY A 13 -25.63 12.82 -6.86
N PHE A 14 -24.47 13.48 -6.88
CA PHE A 14 -24.29 14.78 -7.55
C PHE A 14 -24.45 14.72 -9.08
N LEU A 15 -24.09 13.60 -9.70
CA LEU A 15 -24.28 13.39 -11.12
C LEU A 15 -25.79 13.33 -11.47
N PHE A 16 -26.56 12.56 -10.70
CA PHE A 16 -28.01 12.45 -10.88
C PHE A 16 -28.72 13.82 -10.70
N ILE A 17 -28.27 14.62 -9.72
CA ILE A 17 -28.77 16.00 -9.53
C ILE A 17 -28.54 16.84 -10.79
N SER A 18 -27.32 16.82 -11.32
CA SER A 18 -26.94 17.63 -12.49
C SER A 18 -27.81 17.27 -13.69
N ILE A 19 -28.03 15.96 -13.94
CA ILE A 19 -28.90 15.49 -15.02
C ILE A 19 -30.34 15.99 -14.83
N ARG A 20 -30.88 15.93 -13.62
CA ARG A 20 -32.25 16.39 -13.34
C ARG A 20 -32.41 17.90 -13.56
N ILE A 21 -31.41 18.70 -13.16
CA ILE A 21 -31.41 20.15 -13.40
C ILE A 21 -31.38 20.45 -14.91
N PHE A 22 -30.57 19.73 -15.70
CA PHE A 22 -30.52 19.91 -17.15
C PHE A 22 -31.80 19.46 -17.86
N ALA A 23 -32.38 18.33 -17.46
CA ALA A 23 -33.50 17.71 -18.17
C ALA A 23 -34.85 18.38 -17.87
N ASN A 24 -35.11 18.74 -16.61
CA ASN A 24 -36.42 19.19 -16.18
C ASN A 24 -36.44 20.65 -15.70
N LYS A 25 -35.29 21.36 -15.62
CA LYS A 25 -35.13 22.67 -14.95
C LYS A 25 -35.70 22.73 -13.51
N LYS A 26 -36.02 21.57 -12.95
CA LYS A 26 -36.67 21.35 -11.67
C LYS A 26 -35.84 20.36 -10.87
N PHE A 27 -35.66 20.66 -9.59
CA PHE A 27 -34.93 19.81 -8.69
C PHE A 27 -35.79 19.51 -7.45
N GLU A 28 -36.41 18.33 -7.44
CA GLU A 28 -37.05 17.80 -6.25
C GLU A 28 -35.99 17.05 -5.43
N ARG A 29 -35.55 17.63 -4.32
CA ARG A 29 -34.80 16.91 -3.30
C ARG A 29 -35.48 17.14 -1.97
N PHE A 30 -35.98 16.04 -1.39
CA PHE A 30 -36.44 16.00 0.01
C PHE A 30 -37.46 17.12 0.35
N ALA A 31 -38.60 17.12 -0.34
CA ALA A 31 -39.78 17.94 0.00
C ALA A 31 -39.61 19.47 -0.03
N ILE A 32 -38.49 19.99 -0.54
CA ILE A 32 -38.32 21.42 -0.86
C ILE A 32 -38.15 21.53 -2.37
N GLU A 33 -39.19 22.04 -3.04
CA GLU A 33 -39.21 22.27 -4.48
C GLU A 33 -38.45 23.56 -4.77
N HIS A 34 -37.18 23.44 -5.16
CA HIS A 34 -36.42 24.57 -5.69
C HIS A 34 -36.76 24.71 -7.17
N ASP A 35 -37.75 25.55 -7.47
CA ASP A 35 -38.15 25.88 -8.83
C ASP A 35 -37.15 26.88 -9.43
N PHE A 36 -36.17 26.38 -10.18
CA PHE A 36 -35.22 27.20 -10.95
C PHE A 36 -35.84 27.77 -12.23
N SER A 37 -37.12 27.48 -12.50
CA SER A 37 -37.90 28.01 -13.63
C SER A 37 -37.95 29.54 -13.64
N SER A 38 -37.87 30.19 -12.46
CA SER A 38 -37.85 31.65 -12.31
C SER A 38 -36.48 32.29 -12.60
N LEU A 39 -35.41 31.49 -12.65
CA LEU A 39 -34.01 31.95 -12.72
C LEU A 39 -33.47 32.08 -14.16
N GLY A 40 -34.29 31.85 -15.19
CA GLY A 40 -33.88 32.03 -16.60
C GLY A 40 -32.72 31.11 -16.96
N ASP A 41 -31.59 31.64 -17.46
CA ASP A 41 -30.38 30.87 -17.79
C ASP A 41 -29.44 30.60 -16.59
N THR A 42 -29.72 31.16 -15.42
CA THR A 42 -28.82 31.03 -14.27
C THR A 42 -28.88 29.65 -13.59
N TYR A 43 -29.81 28.77 -13.97
CA TYR A 43 -29.83 27.35 -13.52
C TYR A 43 -28.61 26.54 -13.98
N VAL A 44 -27.89 27.03 -15.01
CA VAL A 44 -26.68 26.39 -15.53
C VAL A 44 -25.54 26.46 -14.50
N ILE A 45 -25.53 27.48 -13.63
CA ILE A 45 -24.51 27.66 -12.59
C ILE A 45 -24.54 26.50 -11.56
N PRO A 46 -25.66 26.21 -10.86
CA PRO A 46 -25.72 25.07 -9.93
C PRO A 46 -25.54 23.72 -10.65
N ALA A 47 -25.95 23.60 -11.92
CA ALA A 47 -25.73 22.39 -12.69
C ALA A 47 -24.23 22.11 -12.93
N ILE A 48 -23.46 23.12 -13.35
CA ILE A 48 -22.01 23.01 -13.56
C ILE A 48 -21.28 22.75 -12.24
N ILE A 49 -21.66 23.43 -11.16
CA ILE A 49 -21.05 23.22 -9.83
C ILE A 49 -21.28 21.79 -9.35
N SER A 50 -22.50 21.26 -9.47
CA SER A 50 -22.82 19.88 -9.10
C SER A 50 -22.07 18.87 -9.97
N LEU A 51 -21.91 19.15 -11.26
CA LEU A 51 -21.15 18.31 -12.18
C LEU A 51 -19.65 18.31 -11.82
N ALA A 52 -19.05 19.48 -11.58
CA ALA A 52 -17.67 19.62 -11.12
C ALA A 52 -17.42 18.91 -9.78
N ALA A 53 -18.36 19.02 -8.83
CA ALA A 53 -18.30 18.31 -7.56
C ALA A 53 -18.31 16.79 -7.77
N SER A 54 -19.16 16.27 -8.65
CA SER A 54 -19.20 14.84 -8.96
C SER A 54 -17.83 14.35 -9.46
N PHE A 55 -17.20 15.04 -10.41
CA PHE A 55 -15.87 14.69 -10.92
C PHE A 55 -14.80 14.77 -9.84
N ALA A 56 -14.85 15.75 -8.93
CA ALA A 56 -13.93 15.85 -7.81
C ALA A 56 -14.05 14.64 -6.85
N PHE A 57 -15.27 14.20 -6.54
CA PHE A 57 -15.51 13.03 -5.70
C PHE A 57 -15.10 11.71 -6.38
N PHE A 58 -15.37 11.55 -7.68
CA PHE A 58 -14.87 10.42 -8.46
C PHE A 58 -13.33 10.40 -8.52
N TYR A 59 -12.70 11.57 -8.71
CA TYR A 59 -11.25 11.69 -8.69
C TYR A 59 -10.66 11.29 -7.32
N LEU A 60 -11.26 11.72 -6.21
CA LEU A 60 -10.85 11.31 -4.86
C LEU A 60 -11.06 9.81 -4.61
N ALA A 61 -12.14 9.22 -5.14
CA ALA A 61 -12.39 7.78 -5.04
C ALA A 61 -11.34 6.95 -5.82
N LEU A 62 -10.96 7.41 -7.01
CA LEU A 62 -9.95 6.77 -7.86
C LEU A 62 -8.52 7.06 -7.39
N ARG A 63 -8.30 8.18 -6.72
CA ARG A 63 -7.00 8.53 -6.14
C ARG A 63 -6.64 7.48 -5.10
N SER A 64 -5.78 6.56 -5.51
CA SER A 64 -5.26 5.52 -4.64
C SER A 64 -4.49 6.21 -3.52
N THR A 65 -4.97 6.03 -2.28
CA THR A 65 -4.33 6.43 -1.04
C THR A 65 -3.05 5.61 -0.81
N LYS A 66 -2.15 5.53 -1.80
CA LYS A 66 -0.84 4.89 -1.72
C LYS A 66 0.08 5.59 -0.71
N ASN A 67 -0.33 6.75 -0.20
CA ASN A 67 0.45 7.62 0.69
C ASN A 67 -0.19 7.90 2.06
N ILE A 68 -1.16 7.10 2.51
CA ILE A 68 -1.44 7.10 3.95
C ILE A 68 -0.28 6.33 4.55
N LYS A 69 0.71 7.05 5.12
CA LYS A 69 1.76 6.48 5.96
C LYS A 69 1.06 5.67 7.04
N LYS A 70 0.91 4.37 6.82
CA LYS A 70 0.44 3.44 7.83
C LYS A 70 1.57 3.40 8.84
N TYR A 71 1.41 4.13 9.94
CA TYR A 71 2.40 4.09 11.01
C TYR A 71 2.53 2.62 11.43
N PRO A 72 3.76 2.09 11.49
CA PRO A 72 3.95 0.71 11.85
C PRO A 72 3.41 0.49 13.26
N GLU A 73 2.60 -0.53 13.47
CA GLU A 73 2.06 -0.83 14.81
C GLU A 73 3.19 -1.33 15.73
N TYR A 74 4.15 -2.06 15.16
CA TYR A 74 5.25 -2.68 15.89
C TYR A 74 6.59 -2.38 15.22
N LEU A 75 7.57 -2.01 16.04
CA LEU A 75 8.95 -1.78 15.65
C LEU A 75 9.85 -2.86 16.25
N VAL A 76 10.88 -3.28 15.53
CA VAL A 76 11.87 -4.26 15.95
C VAL A 76 13.23 -3.60 15.96
N CYS A 77 13.97 -3.75 17.05
CA CYS A 77 15.35 -3.29 17.11
C CYS A 77 16.28 -4.28 16.41
N LEU A 78 17.15 -3.80 15.51
CA LEU A 78 18.10 -4.64 14.79
C LEU A 78 19.18 -5.26 15.69
N LYS A 79 19.59 -4.55 16.75
CA LYS A 79 20.61 -5.01 17.69
C LYS A 79 20.03 -5.93 18.75
N CYS A 80 19.02 -5.44 19.46
CA CYS A 80 18.42 -6.12 20.61
C CYS A 80 17.39 -7.18 20.22
N LYS A 81 16.92 -7.20 18.96
CA LYS A 81 15.82 -8.05 18.45
C LYS A 81 14.49 -7.93 19.22
N THR A 82 14.39 -6.98 20.14
CA THR A 82 13.19 -6.71 20.92
C THR A 82 12.15 -6.00 20.07
N THR A 83 10.90 -6.41 20.21
CA THR A 83 9.73 -5.80 19.59
C THR A 83 9.11 -4.77 20.54
N TRP A 84 8.71 -3.64 20.00
CA TRP A 84 8.10 -2.54 20.75
C TRP A 84 6.88 -2.04 20.01
N TRP A 85 5.87 -1.60 20.75
CA TRP A 85 4.75 -0.88 20.17
C TRP A 85 5.16 0.56 19.85
N PHE A 86 4.73 1.06 18.68
CA PHE A 86 5.19 2.35 18.15
C PHE A 86 5.01 3.54 19.10
N GLY A 87 3.94 3.55 19.90
CA GLY A 87 3.69 4.64 20.85
C GLY A 87 4.56 4.66 22.10
N HIS A 88 5.33 3.59 22.38
CA HIS A 88 6.21 3.52 23.55
C HIS A 88 7.65 4.01 23.25
N LEU A 89 7.96 4.34 21.99
CA LEU A 89 9.25 4.90 21.62
C LEU A 89 9.25 6.42 21.81
N ARG A 90 10.07 6.90 22.74
CA ARG A 90 10.27 8.32 23.02
C ARG A 90 10.90 9.04 21.82
N ASP A 91 11.92 8.40 21.23
CA ASP A 91 12.54 8.79 19.96
C ASP A 91 12.21 7.74 18.89
N LYS A 92 11.36 8.12 17.93
CA LYS A 92 10.75 7.24 16.91
C LYS A 92 11.75 6.52 15.98
N SER A 93 13.04 6.77 16.12
CA SER A 93 14.13 6.23 15.28
C SER A 93 15.16 5.39 16.05
N LYS A 94 15.13 5.36 17.39
CA LYS A 94 16.14 4.70 18.21
C LYS A 94 15.53 3.81 19.28
N CYS A 95 16.21 2.70 19.56
CA CYS A 95 15.83 1.79 20.64
C CYS A 95 16.18 2.42 22.01
N ASN A 96 15.22 2.42 22.95
CA ASN A 96 15.44 2.93 24.30
C ASN A 96 16.53 2.15 25.08
N PHE A 97 16.73 0.87 24.79
CA PHE A 97 17.70 0.03 25.51
C PHE A 97 19.12 0.12 24.95
N CYS A 98 19.27 -0.06 23.63
CA CYS A 98 20.59 -0.16 23.00
C CYS A 98 20.95 1.02 22.09
N GLY A 99 20.10 2.04 21.97
CA GLY A 99 20.29 3.18 21.07
C GLY A 99 20.38 2.81 19.59
N GLY A 100 20.16 1.53 19.25
CA GLY A 100 20.27 1.00 17.90
C GLY A 100 19.08 1.39 17.03
N GLU A 101 19.27 1.27 15.73
CA GLU A 101 18.21 1.52 14.74
C GLU A 101 17.05 0.54 14.92
N VAL A 102 15.85 1.07 14.72
CA VAL A 102 14.59 0.33 14.78
C VAL A 102 13.97 0.29 13.39
N MET A 103 13.33 -0.82 13.07
CA MET A 103 12.66 -1.04 11.79
C MET A 103 11.24 -1.52 12.02
N ASP A 104 10.39 -1.35 11.01
CA ASP A 104 9.03 -1.89 11.03
C ASP A 104 9.07 -3.44 11.08
N ALA A 105 8.28 -4.02 11.99
CA ALA A 105 8.14 -5.47 12.11
C ALA A 105 7.70 -6.14 10.81
N SER A 106 6.85 -5.47 10.02
CA SER A 106 6.41 -5.99 8.73
C SER A 106 7.56 -6.19 7.73
N LYS A 107 8.63 -5.38 7.83
CA LYS A 107 9.80 -5.42 6.96
C LYS A 107 10.95 -6.27 7.52
N TYR A 108 10.86 -6.67 8.79
CA TYR A 108 11.93 -7.39 9.47
C TYR A 108 12.16 -8.79 8.86
N GLY A 109 11.10 -9.48 8.43
CA GLY A 109 11.21 -10.78 7.76
C GLY A 109 11.99 -10.71 6.44
N ASP A 110 11.69 -9.71 5.59
CA ASP A 110 12.40 -9.48 4.34
C ASP A 110 13.87 -9.10 4.57
N TYR A 111 14.15 -8.34 5.63
CA TYR A 111 15.49 -7.99 6.03
C TYR A 111 16.33 -9.23 6.42
N ILE A 112 15.79 -10.14 7.24
CA ILE A 112 16.48 -11.38 7.61
C ILE A 112 16.79 -12.20 6.36
N ARG A 113 15.80 -12.38 5.49
CA ARG A 113 15.96 -13.12 4.24
C ARG A 113 17.08 -12.51 3.38
N LYS A 114 17.14 -11.17 3.27
CA LYS A 114 18.19 -10.46 2.54
C LYS A 114 19.58 -10.69 3.14
N ILE A 115 19.71 -10.66 4.47
CA ILE A 115 20.98 -10.97 5.14
C ILE A 115 21.41 -12.41 4.87
N GLU A 116 20.51 -13.38 4.97
CA GLU A 116 20.81 -14.79 4.70
C GLU A 116 21.27 -15.01 3.25
N PHE A 117 20.64 -14.33 2.30
CA PHE A 117 21.08 -14.32 0.90
C PHE A 117 22.49 -13.74 0.73
N LEU A 118 22.82 -12.65 1.43
CA LEU A 118 24.16 -12.05 1.38
C LEU A 118 25.21 -12.96 2.03
N GLU A 119 24.87 -13.64 3.13
CA GLU A 119 25.78 -14.56 3.80
C GLU A 119 26.07 -15.80 2.93
N LYS A 120 25.07 -16.34 2.24
CA LYS A 120 25.22 -17.42 1.26
C LYS A 120 26.13 -17.02 0.09
N ARG A 121 26.03 -15.78 -0.39
CA ARG A 121 26.95 -15.25 -1.42
C ARG A 121 28.39 -15.16 -0.92
N LYS A 122 28.60 -14.70 0.33
CA LYS A 122 29.93 -14.57 0.93
C LYS A 122 30.62 -15.91 1.18
N LYS A 123 29.88 -16.95 1.54
CA LYS A 123 30.45 -18.28 1.82
C LYS A 123 31.00 -19.00 0.58
N GLY A 124 30.76 -18.46 -0.62
CA GLY A 124 31.24 -19.02 -1.89
C GLY A 124 30.70 -20.44 -2.16
N PRO A 125 30.80 -20.96 -3.39
CA PRO A 125 30.53 -22.37 -3.62
C PRO A 125 31.49 -23.19 -2.76
N LYS A 126 30.95 -24.07 -1.89
CA LYS A 126 31.72 -25.09 -1.17
C LYS A 126 32.61 -25.79 -2.21
N ARG A 127 33.91 -25.52 -2.22
CA ARG A 127 34.86 -26.24 -3.07
C ARG A 127 34.76 -27.71 -2.64
N ARG A 128 34.00 -28.51 -3.39
CA ARG A 128 33.99 -29.96 -3.27
C ARG A 128 35.44 -30.36 -3.47
N SER A 129 36.12 -30.83 -2.43
CA SER A 129 37.51 -31.22 -2.54
C SER A 129 37.61 -32.28 -3.63
N VAL A 130 38.30 -31.96 -4.73
CA VAL A 130 38.51 -32.81 -5.91
C VAL A 130 39.41 -34.02 -5.58
N ARG A 131 39.53 -34.40 -4.30
CA ARG A 131 40.45 -35.43 -3.83
C ARG A 131 39.84 -36.84 -3.87
N ASN A 132 38.51 -36.97 -3.80
CA ASN A 132 37.86 -38.29 -3.78
C ASN A 132 37.47 -38.85 -5.14
N LYS A 133 37.66 -38.11 -6.25
CA LYS A 133 37.34 -38.64 -7.60
C LYS A 133 38.45 -39.55 -8.13
N ARG A 134 39.73 -39.26 -7.84
CA ARG A 134 40.88 -40.07 -8.31
C ARG A 134 41.05 -41.46 -7.68
N LYS A 135 40.34 -41.77 -6.59
CA LYS A 135 40.38 -43.13 -6.00
C LYS A 135 39.37 -44.09 -6.65
N LYS A 136 38.34 -43.60 -7.35
CA LYS A 136 37.35 -44.48 -7.99
C LYS A 136 37.82 -45.02 -9.34
N ASP A 137 38.70 -44.28 -10.03
CA ASP A 137 39.17 -44.65 -11.38
C ASP A 137 40.42 -45.55 -11.40
N LYS A 138 40.99 -45.90 -10.23
CA LYS A 138 42.18 -46.78 -10.12
C LYS A 138 41.88 -48.20 -9.64
N GLY A 139 40.62 -48.53 -9.35
CA GLY A 139 40.23 -49.84 -8.79
C GLY A 139 39.61 -50.83 -9.78
N SER A 140 39.59 -50.54 -11.09
CA SER A 140 38.86 -51.34 -12.07
C SER A 140 39.67 -51.80 -13.27
N VAL A 141 41.01 -51.86 -13.19
CA VAL A 141 41.87 -52.22 -14.34
C VAL A 141 42.58 -53.57 -14.18
N ASP A 142 42.50 -54.24 -13.04
CA ASP A 142 43.15 -55.55 -12.86
C ASP A 142 42.14 -56.64 -12.51
N GLU A 143 41.34 -57.07 -13.49
CA GLU A 143 40.64 -58.37 -13.46
C GLU A 143 40.38 -58.83 -14.90
N ASN A 144 41.46 -59.21 -15.60
CA ASN A 144 41.41 -60.10 -16.75
C ASN A 144 42.79 -60.74 -16.96
N LYS A 145 43.05 -61.84 -16.25
CA LYS A 145 43.94 -62.90 -16.72
C LYS A 145 43.65 -64.21 -16.00
#